data_AF-A0A7Y4U0M9-F1
#
_entry.id   AF-A0A7Y4U0M9-F1
#
_cell.length_a   1.000
_cell.length_b   1.000
_cell.length_c   1.000
_cell.angle_alpha   90.00
_cell.angle_beta   90.00
_cell.angle_gamma   90.00
#
_symmetry.space_group_name_H-M   'P 1'
#
loop_
_entity.id
_entity.type
_entity.pdbx_description
1 polymer ?
#
loop_
_entity_poly.entity_id
_entity_poly.type
_entity_poly.pdbx_seq_one_letter_code
_entity_poly.pdbx_strand_id
1 'polypeptide(L)'
;MAQTTAPVLTRPKRVPMTGAQYLEGLRDGREIWLNGERVLDVTTHPGFRNGARTVARLYDALHDPEQQAVLTGLTPNGALTHKSFLLARTPQELLA
;
A
#
# COMPACT_ATOMS: atom_id res chain seq x y z
N MET A 1 -5.27 31.62 -24.04
CA MET A 1 -5.29 30.98 -22.70
C MET A 1 -4.03 30.16 -22.57
N ALA A 2 -3.05 30.63 -21.79
CA ALA A 2 -1.76 29.99 -21.65
C ALA A 2 -1.90 28.72 -20.80
N GLN A 3 -1.59 27.56 -21.39
CA GLN A 3 -1.50 26.31 -20.66
C GLN A 3 -0.17 26.35 -19.88
N THR A 4 -0.25 26.60 -18.58
CA THR A 4 0.86 26.41 -17.66
C THR A 4 1.15 24.91 -17.58
N THR A 5 2.07 24.42 -18.41
CA THR A 5 2.63 23.08 -18.26
C THR A 5 3.51 23.07 -17.02
N ALA A 6 2.96 22.57 -15.91
CA ALA A 6 3.76 22.32 -14.72
C ALA A 6 4.88 21.33 -15.06
N PRO A 7 6.12 21.54 -14.59
CA PRO A 7 7.22 20.64 -14.87
C PRO A 7 6.90 19.25 -14.29
N VAL A 8 7.00 18.22 -15.13
CA VAL A 8 6.89 16.81 -14.71
C VAL A 8 8.11 16.51 -13.85
N LEU A 9 7.94 16.62 -12.53
CA LEU A 9 8.96 16.16 -11.58
C LEU A 9 9.13 14.66 -11.78
N THR A 10 10.26 14.24 -12.36
CA THR A 10 10.69 12.84 -12.43
C THR A 10 11.00 12.36 -11.02
N ARG A 11 9.95 12.02 -10.27
CA ARG A 11 10.08 11.29 -9.01
C ARG A 11 10.58 9.87 -9.32
N PRO A 12 11.45 9.30 -8.48
CA PRO A 12 11.88 7.91 -8.66
C PRO A 12 10.65 7.01 -8.73
N LYS A 13 10.71 6.01 -9.62
CA LYS A 13 9.64 5.02 -9.81
C LYS A 13 9.36 4.33 -8.48
N ARG A 14 8.26 4.69 -7.82
CA ARG A 14 7.89 4.10 -6.53
C ARG A 14 7.12 2.81 -6.78
N VAL A 15 7.47 1.78 -6.03
CA VAL A 15 6.73 0.52 -5.94
C VAL A 15 6.03 0.44 -4.58
N PRO A 16 4.93 -0.34 -4.46
CA PRO A 16 4.27 -0.54 -3.17
C PRO A 16 5.21 -1.16 -2.13
N MET A 17 4.84 -1.04 -0.86
CA MET A 17 5.54 -1.74 0.22
C MET A 17 5.36 -3.25 0.07
N THR A 18 6.39 -4.03 0.39
CA THR A 18 6.25 -5.47 0.67
C THR A 18 5.56 -5.70 2.02
N GLY A 19 5.09 -6.91 2.29
CA GLY A 19 4.55 -7.28 3.60
C GLY A 19 5.56 -7.07 4.73
N ALA A 20 6.84 -7.36 4.49
CA ALA A 20 7.91 -7.10 5.45
C ALA A 20 8.09 -5.60 5.75
N GLN A 21 8.09 -4.75 4.73
CA GLN A 21 8.17 -3.30 4.90
C GLN A 21 6.93 -2.73 5.59
N TYR A 22 5.75 -3.26 5.29
CA TYR A 22 4.52 -2.90 5.98
C TYR A 22 4.60 -3.22 7.49
N LEU A 23 5.03 -4.43 7.86
CA LEU A 23 5.17 -4.82 9.25
C LEU A 23 6.21 -3.97 9.98
N GLU A 24 7.34 -3.69 9.35
CA GLU A 24 8.35 -2.80 9.94
C GLU A 24 7.82 -1.37 10.13
N GLY A 25 7.01 -0.88 9.19
CA GLY A 25 6.32 0.42 9.30
C GLY A 25 5.30 0.49 10.44
N LEU A 26 4.87 -0.64 11.00
CA LEU A 26 4.02 -0.67 12.19
C LEU A 26 4.81 -0.49 13.50
N ARG A 27 6.14 -0.57 13.48
CA ARG A 27 7.03 -0.43 14.64
C ARG A 27 7.49 1.01 14.83
N ASP A 28 6.53 1.92 14.82
CA ASP A 28 6.74 3.37 14.88
C ASP A 28 6.58 3.96 16.29
N GLY A 29 6.38 3.12 17.31
CA GLY A 29 6.15 3.57 18.69
C GLY A 29 4.75 4.11 18.95
N ARG A 30 3.78 3.84 18.07
CA ARG A 30 2.37 4.22 18.24
C ARG A 30 1.82 3.84 19.62
N GLU A 31 0.94 4.69 20.13
CA GLU A 31 0.26 4.46 21.39
C GLU A 31 -1.03 3.68 21.17
N ILE A 32 -1.01 2.40 21.54
CA ILE A 32 -2.16 1.50 21.47
C ILE A 32 -2.39 0.87 22.83
N TRP A 33 -3.66 0.84 23.24
CA TRP A 33 -4.11 0.24 24.48
C TRP A 33 -5.10 -0.87 24.19
N LEU A 34 -4.95 -2.02 24.84
CA LEU A 34 -5.87 -3.15 24.74
C LEU A 34 -6.01 -3.78 26.13
N ASN A 35 -7.26 -3.96 26.58
CA ASN A 35 -7.58 -4.55 27.90
C ASN A 35 -6.87 -3.87 29.08
N GLY A 36 -6.66 -2.54 29.01
CA GLY A 36 -5.99 -1.77 30.05
C GLY A 36 -4.46 -1.83 30.02
N GLU A 37 -3.86 -2.60 29.10
CA GLU A 37 -2.41 -2.68 28.92
C GLU A 37 -1.96 -1.92 27.67
N ARG A 38 -0.79 -1.30 27.76
CA ARG A 38 -0.16 -0.66 26.60
C ARG A 38 0.52 -1.71 25.73
N VAL A 39 0.21 -1.69 24.45
CA VAL A 39 0.81 -2.56 23.44
C VAL A 39 2.08 -1.89 22.91
N LEU A 40 3.23 -2.52 23.16
CA LEU A 40 4.53 -2.00 22.71
C LEU A 40 4.82 -2.28 21.23
N ASP A 41 4.34 -3.42 20.72
CA ASP A 41 4.55 -3.84 19.33
C ASP A 41 3.35 -4.65 18.82
N VAL A 42 2.61 -4.07 17.87
CA VAL A 42 1.43 -4.70 17.26
C VAL A 42 1.77 -5.87 16.35
N THR A 43 3.01 -5.97 15.86
CA THR A 43 3.44 -7.05 14.97
C THR A 43 3.62 -8.36 15.73
N THR A 44 3.87 -8.29 17.04
CA THR A 44 4.13 -9.45 17.91
C THR A 44 3.01 -9.68 18.92
N HIS A 45 2.24 -8.64 19.29
CA HIS A 45 1.17 -8.75 20.29
C HIS A 45 0.11 -9.79 19.90
N PRO A 46 -0.28 -10.73 20.80
CA PRO A 46 -1.22 -11.81 20.49
C PRO A 46 -2.55 -11.34 19.89
N GLY A 47 -3.07 -10.20 20.34
CA GLY A 47 -4.31 -9.60 19.82
C GLY A 47 -4.24 -9.05 18.39
N PHE A 48 -3.04 -8.78 17.85
CA PHE A 48 -2.88 -8.08 16.56
C PHE A 48 -2.01 -8.83 15.55
N ARG A 49 -1.05 -9.64 16.00
CA ARG A 49 -0.03 -10.29 15.15
C ARG A 49 -0.59 -11.10 13.97
N ASN A 50 -1.78 -11.67 14.11
CA ASN A 50 -2.42 -12.43 13.03
C ASN A 50 -3.08 -11.50 12.01
N GLY A 51 -3.79 -10.46 12.48
CA GLY A 51 -4.35 -9.43 11.60
C GLY A 51 -3.27 -8.69 10.82
N ALA A 52 -2.18 -8.30 11.51
CA ALA A 52 -1.02 -7.67 10.87
C ALA A 52 -0.42 -8.57 9.77
N ARG A 53 -0.27 -9.88 10.02
CA ARG A 53 0.19 -10.83 8.99
C ARG A 53 -0.78 -10.99 7.83
N THR A 54 -2.09 -10.98 8.08
CA THR A 54 -3.10 -11.03 7.00
C THR A 54 -2.98 -9.80 6.10
N VAL A 55 -2.82 -8.61 6.67
CA VAL A 55 -2.62 -7.39 5.87
C VAL A 55 -1.27 -7.41 5.15
N ALA A 56 -0.21 -7.90 5.79
CA ALA A 56 1.11 -8.05 5.15
C ALA A 56 1.03 -8.91 3.87
N ARG A 57 0.24 -9.99 3.87
CA ARG A 57 0.02 -10.82 2.68
C ARG A 57 -0.65 -10.07 1.52
N LEU A 58 -1.50 -9.09 1.80
CA LEU A 58 -2.09 -8.23 0.76
C LEU A 58 -1.02 -7.35 0.10
N TYR A 59 -0.02 -6.90 0.85
CA TYR A 59 1.13 -6.17 0.30
C TYR A 59 2.07 -7.10 -0.50
N ASP A 60 2.30 -8.32 -0.03
CA ASP A 60 3.09 -9.31 -0.77
C ASP A 60 2.42 -9.69 -2.10
N ALA A 61 1.09 -9.80 -2.14
CA ALA A 61 0.32 -10.06 -3.36
C ALA A 61 0.54 -9.02 -4.47
N LEU A 62 0.89 -7.77 -4.13
CA LEU A 62 1.21 -6.73 -5.11
C LEU A 62 2.51 -7.01 -5.88
N HIS A 63 3.33 -7.94 -5.38
CA HIS A 63 4.63 -8.33 -5.94
C HIS A 63 4.62 -9.76 -6.50
N ASP A 64 3.51 -10.48 -6.35
CA ASP A 64 3.34 -11.82 -6.91
C ASP A 64 3.16 -11.72 -8.45
N PRO A 65 4.07 -12.29 -9.26
CA PRO A 65 3.97 -12.24 -10.72
C PRO A 65 2.63 -12.74 -11.28
N GLU A 66 1.96 -13.68 -10.60
CA GLU A 66 0.68 -14.24 -11.05
C GLU A 66 -0.49 -13.28 -10.80
N GLN A 67 -0.39 -12.42 -9.78
CA GLN A 67 -1.48 -11.54 -9.34
C GLN A 67 -1.25 -10.07 -9.72
N GLN A 68 0.00 -9.66 -9.92
CA GLN A 68 0.40 -8.27 -10.10
C GLN A 68 -0.33 -7.61 -11.28
N ALA A 69 -0.54 -8.30 -12.39
CA ALA A 69 -1.25 -7.77 -13.56
C ALA A 69 -2.74 -7.45 -13.27
N VAL A 70 -3.36 -8.21 -12.37
CA VAL A 70 -4.74 -8.00 -11.94
C VAL A 70 -4.81 -6.91 -10.87
N LEU A 71 -3.89 -6.91 -9.91
CA LEU A 71 -3.96 -6.05 -8.73
C LEU A 71 -3.37 -4.65 -8.94
N THR A 72 -2.41 -4.49 -9.85
CA THR A 72 -1.62 -3.25 -9.97
C THR A 72 -1.84 -2.51 -11.28
N GLY A 73 -1.54 -1.21 -11.26
CA GLY A 73 -1.49 -0.36 -12.44
C GLY A 73 -0.50 0.79 -12.24
N LEU A 74 -0.15 1.45 -13.35
CA LEU A 74 0.76 2.59 -13.34
C LEU A 74 -0.02 3.89 -13.14
N THR A 75 0.48 4.73 -12.24
CA THR A 75 0.04 6.12 -12.13
C THR A 75 0.54 6.95 -13.33
N PRO A 76 -0.03 8.16 -13.57
CA PRO A 76 0.45 9.04 -14.66
C PRO A 76 1.93 9.43 -14.58
N ASN A 77 2.53 9.36 -13.39
CA ASN A 77 3.97 9.62 -13.17
C ASN A 77 4.82 8.34 -13.13
N GLY A 78 4.27 7.19 -13.54
CA GLY A 78 5.00 5.94 -13.71
C GLY A 78 5.23 5.11 -12.44
N ALA A 79 4.68 5.52 -11.29
CA ALA A 79 4.72 4.71 -10.07
C ALA A 79 3.74 3.53 -10.17
N LEU A 80 4.12 2.39 -9.60
CA LEU A 80 3.26 1.22 -9.50
C LEU A 80 2.41 1.32 -8.22
N THR A 81 1.11 1.10 -8.33
CA THR A 81 0.20 1.09 -7.19
C THR A 81 -0.92 0.07 -7.39
N HIS A 82 -1.65 -0.25 -6.33
CA HIS A 82 -2.85 -1.08 -6.44
C HIS A 82 -3.97 -0.33 -7.19
N LYS A 83 -4.71 -1.03 -8.07
CA LYS A 83 -5.69 -0.41 -8.98
C LYS A 83 -6.77 0.39 -8.27
N SER A 84 -7.22 -0.04 -7.08
CA SER A 84 -8.22 0.73 -6.32
C SER A 84 -7.74 2.10 -5.82
N PHE A 85 -6.44 2.40 -5.93
CA PHE A 85 -5.89 3.75 -5.65
C PHE A 85 -5.79 4.60 -6.92
N LEU A 86 -6.08 4.04 -8.10
CA LEU A 86 -6.17 4.78 -9.35
C LEU A 86 -7.57 5.35 -9.51
N LEU A 87 -7.65 6.55 -10.09
CA LEU A 87 -8.92 7.13 -10.50
C LEU A 87 -9.42 6.40 -11.75
N ALA A 88 -10.48 5.62 -11.62
CA ALA A 88 -11.17 5.06 -12.77
C ALA A 88 -11.87 6.17 -13.57
N ARG A 89 -11.58 6.25 -14.87
CA ARG A 89 -12.15 7.22 -15.82
C ARG A 89 -13.22 6.60 -16.71
N THR A 90 -13.33 5.27 -16.70
CA THR A 90 -14.29 4.51 -17.49
C THR A 90 -14.97 3.42 -16.64
N PRO A 91 -16.18 2.96 -16.99
CA PRO A 91 -16.82 1.84 -16.31
C PRO A 91 -15.98 0.55 -16.37
N GLN A 92 -15.25 0.33 -17.45
CA GLN A 92 -14.37 -0.82 -17.61
C GLN A 92 -13.22 -0.80 -16.60
N GLU A 93 -12.66 0.39 -16.32
CA GLU A 93 -11.65 0.55 -15.26
C GLU A 93 -12.20 0.33 -13.85
N LEU A 94 -13.51 0.48 -13.62
CA LEU A 94 -14.14 0.15 -12.34
C LEU A 94 -14.35 -1.36 -12.14
N LEU A 95 -14.50 -2.11 -13.23
CA LEU A 95 -14.70 -3.57 -13.20
C LEU A 95 -13.38 -4.36 -13.11
N ALA A 96 -12.27 -3.71 -13.45
CA ALA A 96 -10.94 -4.30 -13.64
C ALA A 96 -10.05 -4.23 -12.39
#